data_AF-A0A2Z2HTE2-F1
#
_entry.id   AF-A0A2Z2HTE2-F1
#
_cell.length_a   1.000
_cell.length_b   1.000
_cell.length_c   1.000
_cell.angle_alpha   90.00
_cell.angle_beta   90.00
_cell.angle_gamma   90.00
#
_symmetry.space_group_name_H-M   'P 1'
#
loop_
_entity.id
_entity.type
_entity.pdbx_description
1 polymer ?
#
loop_
_entity_poly.entity_id
_entity_poly.type
_entity_poly.pdbx_seq_one_letter_code
_entity_poly.pdbx_strand_id
1 'polypeptide(L)' 'MPLFCKQCNERRLPKSVKPENITLWLCEKCKNFVDSNDFIVREAKNDECNTSQEDYKKWVKSIPPTDGTQDSFRY' A
#
# COMPACT_ATOMS: atom_id res chain seq x y z
N MET A 1 5.08 -10.08 8.34
CA MET A 1 4.53 -9.10 7.37
C MET A 1 3.12 -8.71 7.78
N PRO A 2 2.94 -7.51 8.36
CA PRO A 2 1.67 -7.11 8.94
C PRO A 2 0.73 -6.52 7.87
N LEU A 3 -0.11 -7.39 7.32
CA LEU A 3 -1.04 -7.08 6.22
C LEU A 3 -2.08 -6.00 6.57
N PHE A 4 -2.47 -5.88 7.83
CA PHE A 4 -3.50 -4.95 8.28
C PHE A 4 -2.95 -3.99 9.33
N CYS A 5 -3.39 -2.73 9.26
CA CYS A 5 -3.05 -1.73 10.27
C CYS A 5 -3.79 -2.01 11.58
N LYS A 6 -3.05 -2.10 12.70
CA LYS A 6 -3.64 -2.30 14.05
C LYS A 6 -4.58 -1.17 14.49
N GLN A 7 -4.42 0.04 13.95
CA GLN A 7 -5.21 1.21 14.35
C GLN A 7 -6.51 1.34 13.57
N CYS A 8 -6.50 1.05 12.26
CA CYS A 8 -7.64 1.30 11.39
C CYS A 8 -8.17 0.07 10.66
N ASN A 9 -7.55 -1.10 10.85
CA ASN A 9 -7.86 -2.38 10.20
C ASN A 9 -7.84 -2.37 8.66
N GLU A 10 -7.29 -1.33 8.04
CA GLU A 10 -7.14 -1.28 6.59
C GLU A 10 -5.89 -2.02 6.13
N ARG A 11 -5.97 -2.52 4.90
CA ARG A 11 -4.87 -3.26 4.27
C ARG A 11 -3.68 -2.32 4.06
N ARG A 12 -2.49 -2.78 4.43
CA ARG A 12 -1.24 -2.08 4.14
C ARG A 12 -0.73 -2.45 2.75
N LEU A 13 -0.13 -1.47 2.08
CA LEU A 13 0.46 -1.62 0.76
C LEU A 13 1.97 -1.77 0.87
N PRO A 14 2.58 -2.80 0.24
CA PRO A 14 4.03 -2.97 0.25
C PRO A 14 4.68 -1.90 -0.62
N LYS A 15 5.73 -1.26 -0.09
CA LYS A 15 6.56 -0.28 -0.80
C LYS A 15 8.03 -0.67 -0.69
N SER A 16 8.66 -0.86 -1.84
CA SER A 16 10.09 -1.12 -1.92
C SER A 16 10.85 0.20 -1.73
N VAL A 17 11.75 0.21 -0.76
CA VAL A 17 12.64 1.34 -0.48
C VAL A 17 14.02 1.01 -1.05
N LYS A 18 14.51 1.87 -1.94
CA LYS A 18 15.86 1.83 -2.51
C LYS A 18 16.66 2.99 -1.90
N PRO A 19 17.95 2.81 -1.59
CA PRO A 19 18.83 1.69 -1.98
C PRO A 19 18.83 0.48 -1.03
N GLU A 20 18.18 0.54 0.14
CA GLU A 20 18.31 -0.54 1.14
C GLU A 20 17.67 -1.89 0.72
N ASN A 21 16.92 -1.92 -0.39
CA ASN A 21 16.19 -3.10 -0.90
C ASN A 21 15.25 -3.72 0.15
N ILE A 22 14.77 -2.90 1.08
CA ILE A 22 13.80 -3.32 2.09
C ILE A 22 12.37 -3.04 1.61
N THR A 23 11.41 -3.77 2.16
CA THR A 23 9.99 -3.50 1.94
C THR A 23 9.38 -2.92 3.21
N LEU A 24 8.84 -1.73 3.09
CA LEU A 24 8.01 -1.11 4.13
C LEU A 24 6.54 -1.26 3.78
N TRP A 25 5.70 -1.23 4.80
CA TRP A 25 4.25 -1.40 4.70
C TRP A 25 3.57 -0.08 4.98
N LEU A 26 2.98 0.51 3.95
CA LEU A 26 2.26 1.77 4.04
C LEU A 26 0.82 1.53 4.49
N CYS A 27 0.39 2.22 5.53
CA CYS A 27 -1.03 2.45 5.79
C CYS A 27 -1.41 3.84 5.26
N GLU A 28 -2.28 3.92 4.25
CA GLU A 28 -2.66 5.20 3.65
C GLU A 28 -3.56 6.05 4.57
N LYS A 29 -4.40 5.40 5.38
CA LYS A 29 -5.30 6.08 6.33
C LYS A 29 -4.59 6.64 7.55
N CYS A 30 -3.73 5.85 8.18
CA CYS A 30 -2.92 6.28 9.32
C CYS A 30 -1.62 6.99 8.89
N LYS A 31 -1.32 7.03 7.58
CA LYS A 31 -0.15 7.68 6.98
C LYS A 31 1.16 7.28 7.67
N ASN A 32 1.35 5.97 7.88
CA ASN A 32 2.56 5.45 8.50
C ASN A 32 3.17 4.31 7.70
N PHE A 33 4.49 4.22 7.79
CA PHE A 33 5.28 3.11 7.29
C PHE A 33 5.69 2.20 8.43
N VAL A 34 5.55 0.91 8.17
CA VAL A 34 5.81 -0.14 9.14
C VAL A 34 6.78 -1.16 8.55
N ASP A 35 7.66 -1.73 9.36
CA ASP A 35 8.58 -2.77 8.93
C ASP A 35 7.95 -4.17 8.91
N SER A 36 8.76 -5.19 8.65
CA SER A 36 8.31 -6.59 8.67
C SER A 36 7.86 -7.09 10.05
N ASN A 37 8.33 -6.44 11.12
CA ASN A 37 8.06 -6.76 12.53
C ASN A 37 6.88 -5.96 13.10
N ASP A 38 6.20 -5.17 12.28
CA ASP A 38 5.07 -4.32 12.67
C ASP A 38 5.44 -3.11 13.55
N PHE A 39 6.69 -2.64 13.47
CA PHE A 39 7.13 -1.39 14.09
C PHE A 39 6.97 -0.20 13.14
N ILE A 40 6.44 0.91 13.65
CA ILE A 40 6.33 2.16 12.92
C ILE A 40 7.74 2.73 12.74
N VAL A 41 8.19 2.79 11.49
CA VAL A 41 9.52 3.30 11.11
C VAL A 41 9.48 4.81 10.94
N ARG A 42 8.43 5.30 10.25
CA ARG A 42 8.24 6.73 9.99
C ARG A 42 6.81 7.04 9.55
N GLU A 43 6.44 8.31 9.58
CA GLU A 43 5.23 8.82 8.92
C GLU A 43 5.43 8.90 7.41
N ALA A 44 4.34 8.68 6.67
CA ALA A 44 4.29 8.79 5.23
C ALA A 44 3.93 10.23 4.83
N LYS A 45 4.62 10.76 3.82
CA LYS A 45 4.26 12.04 3.22
C LYS A 45 2.99 11.87 2.37
N ASN A 46 2.21 12.95 2.23
CA ASN A 46 1.02 12.91 1.37
C ASN A 46 1.33 12.48 -0.07
N ASP A 47 2.46 12.93 -0.63
CA ASP A 47 2.89 12.53 -1.98
C ASP A 47 3.17 11.03 -2.08
N GLU A 48 3.71 10.41 -1.04
CA GLU A 48 3.97 8.96 -1.02
C GLU A 48 2.66 8.15 -1.01
N CYS A 49 1.65 8.63 -0.28
CA CYS A 49 0.30 8.05 -0.32
C CYS A 49 -0.35 8.24 -1.70
N ASN A 50 -0.26 9.42 -2.30
CA ASN A 50 -0.84 9.67 -3.62
C ASN A 50 -0.19 8.79 -4.70
N THR A 51 1.15 8.71 -4.69
CA THR A 51 1.90 7.85 -5.61
C THR A 51 1.52 6.39 -5.41
N SER A 52 1.29 5.99 -4.16
CA SER A 52 0.83 4.64 -3.83
C SER A 52 -0.49 4.25 -4.47
N GLN A 53 -1.46 5.16 -4.43
CA GLN A 53 -2.77 4.96 -5.05
C GLN A 53 -2.67 4.90 -6.57
N GLU A 54 -1.83 5.74 -7.18
CA GLU A 54 -1.61 5.72 -8.63
C GLU A 54 -0.94 4.41 -9.09
N ASP A 55 0.03 3.89 -8.33
CA ASP A 55 0.63 2.58 -8.60
C ASP A 55 -0.42 1.46 -8.53
N TYR A 56 -1.29 1.49 -7.51
CA TYR A 56 -2.36 0.52 -7.37
C TYR A 56 -3.34 0.59 -8.55
N LYS A 57 -3.78 1.79 -8.94
CA LYS A 57 -4.65 2.00 -10.11
C LYS A 57 -4.02 1.45 -11.40
N LYS A 58 -2.72 1.71 -11.62
CA LYS A 58 -1.99 1.18 -12.78
C LYS A 58 -1.95 -0.35 -12.77
N TRP A 59 -1.70 -0.95 -11.61
CA TRP A 59 -1.69 -2.40 -11.45
C TRP A 59 -3.08 -3.00 -11.69
N VAL A 60 -4.15 -2.43 -11.13
CA VAL A 60 -5.53 -2.90 -11.37
C VAL A 60 -5.89 -2.85 -12.86
N LYS A 61 -5.45 -1.80 -13.57
CA LYS A 61 -5.66 -1.65 -15.02
C LYS A 61 -4.86 -2.63 -15.86
N SER A 62 -3.70 -3.12 -15.40
CA SER A 62 -2.88 -4.06 -16.16
C SER A 62 -3.35 -5.51 -16.05
N ILE A 63 -4.18 -5.83 -15.05
CA ILE A 63 -4.79 -7.15 -14.91
C ILE A 63 -5.95 -7.26 -15.92
N PRO A 64 -6.09 -8.34 -16.69
CA PRO A 64 -7.25 -8.55 -17.56
C PRO A 64 -8.53 -8.71 -16.73
N PRO A 65 -9.68 -8.20 -17.19
CA PRO A 65 -10.95 -8.38 -16.50
C PRO A 65 -11.28 -9.87 -16.41
N THR A 66 -11.64 -10.33 -15.21
CA THR A 66 -12.15 -11.67 -14.96
C THR A 66 -13.61 -11.53 -14.54
N ASP A 67 -14.47 -12.40 -15.08
CA ASP A 67 -15.88 -12.52 -14.69
C ASP A 67 -15.96 -12.81 -13.18
N GLY A 68 -16.14 -11.75 -12.37
CA GLY A 68 -16.28 -11.85 -10.92
C GLY A 68 -15.52 -10.80 -10.10
N THR A 69 -14.56 -10.07 -10.67
CA THR A 69 -13.79 -9.08 -9.88
C THR A 69 -14.32 -7.66 -10.10
N GLN A 70 -15.28 -7.24 -9.27
CA GLN A 70 -15.68 -5.83 -9.16
C GLN A 70 -14.67 -5.10 -8.25
N ASP A 71 -13.68 -4.45 -8.87
CA ASP A 71 -12.80 -3.49 -8.17
C ASP A 71 -13.21 -2.07 -8.54
N SER A 72 -13.40 -1.21 -7.54
CA SER A 72 -13.88 0.16 -7.69
C SER A 72 -12.93 1.08 -8.47
N PHE A 73 -11.67 0.69 -8.68
CA PHE A 73 -10.70 1.45 -9.46
C PHE A 73 -10.67 1.08 -10.94
N ARG A 74 -11.52 0.13 -11.36
CA ARG A 74 -11.58 -0.38 -12.73
C ARG A 74 -12.64 0.31 -13.59
N TYR A 75 -13.61 0.99 -12.99
CA TYR A 75 -14.73 1.69 -13.64
C TYR A 75 -14.80 3.16 -13.23
#